data_AF-A0A8T0YV84-F1
#
_entry.id   AF-A0A8T0YV84-F1
#
_cell.length_a   1.000
_cell.length_b   1.000
_cell.length_c   1.000
_cell.angle_alpha   90.00
_cell.angle_beta   90.00
_cell.angle_gamma   90.00
#
_symmetry.space_group_name_H-M   'P 1'
#
loop_
_entity.id
_entity.type
_entity.pdbx_description
1 polymer ?
#
loop_
_entity_poly.entity_id
_entity_poly.type
_entity_poly.pdbx_seq_one_letter_code
_entity_poly.pdbx_strand_id
1 'polypeptide(L)'
;MVKTDSGSYYVFPFVRGDEYLRVFQGPIIRKDWLDELGLPVPETIDEWTTTLRAFKEKKGAAAPFSVVSKPRFFNDSGNGAFLGAFGVNRGFYQEDGQVKFGPSEEGFKEYLTLFQEWYKEGLIDKNISTADTKSVDGNLAS
;
A
#
# COMPACT_ATOMS: atom_id res chain seq x y z
N MET A 1 4.73 23.89 -17.96
CA MET A 1 3.73 23.74 -19.05
C MET A 1 4.08 22.46 -19.80
N VAL A 2 3.13 21.55 -20.03
CA VAL A 2 3.46 20.24 -20.62
C VAL A 2 3.49 20.39 -22.15
N LYS A 3 4.61 19.96 -22.75
CA LYS A 3 4.94 20.16 -24.16
C LYS A 3 5.08 18.79 -24.82
N THR A 4 4.53 18.63 -26.03
CA THR A 4 4.75 17.43 -26.85
C THR A 4 6.19 17.35 -27.34
N ASP A 5 6.60 16.20 -27.86
CA ASP A 5 7.87 16.02 -28.57
C ASP A 5 8.02 16.97 -29.78
N SER A 6 6.92 17.24 -30.49
CA SER A 6 6.82 18.22 -31.59
C SER A 6 6.79 19.68 -31.14
N GLY A 7 6.67 19.92 -29.84
CA GLY A 7 6.82 21.22 -29.23
C GLY A 7 5.55 22.03 -28.97
N SER A 8 4.38 21.43 -29.18
CA SER A 8 3.08 22.05 -28.89
C SER A 8 2.74 21.94 -27.40
N TYR A 9 2.13 23.00 -26.84
CA TYR A 9 1.54 22.94 -25.51
C TYR A 9 0.10 22.43 -25.61
N TYR A 10 -0.24 21.40 -24.85
CA TYR A 10 -1.55 20.74 -24.96
C TYR A 10 -2.37 20.77 -23.67
N VAL A 11 -1.77 21.13 -22.53
CA VAL A 11 -2.46 21.20 -21.25
C VAL A 11 -1.78 22.17 -20.28
N PHE A 12 -2.60 22.84 -19.46
CA PHE A 12 -2.17 23.53 -18.25
C PHE A 12 -2.24 22.54 -17.08
N PRO A 13 -1.10 22.05 -16.57
CA PRO A 13 -1.13 21.01 -15.54
C PRO A 13 -1.55 21.58 -14.20
N PHE A 14 -2.19 20.74 -13.38
CA PHE A 14 -2.33 20.99 -11.95
C PHE A 14 -0.95 20.79 -11.28
N VAL A 15 -0.35 21.88 -10.83
CA VAL A 15 0.97 21.86 -10.18
C VAL A 15 0.78 21.80 -8.66
N ARG A 16 1.33 20.77 -8.03
CA ARG A 16 1.44 20.68 -6.57
C ARG A 16 2.72 21.38 -6.13
N GLY A 17 2.60 22.65 -5.75
CA GLY A 17 3.74 23.49 -5.36
C GLY A 17 4.20 23.31 -3.92
N ASP A 18 3.32 22.82 -3.05
CA ASP A 18 3.61 22.59 -1.63
C ASP A 18 3.99 21.13 -1.38
N GLU A 19 4.98 20.91 -0.51
CA GLU A 19 5.43 19.58 -0.11
C GLU A 19 4.33 18.74 0.54
N TYR A 20 3.44 19.37 1.30
CA TYR A 20 2.28 18.74 1.92
C TYR A 20 1.39 18.03 0.89
N LEU A 21 1.31 18.55 -0.34
CA LEU A 21 0.51 17.95 -1.40
C LEU A 21 1.20 16.74 -2.06
N ARG A 22 2.47 16.47 -1.75
CA ARG A 22 3.24 15.37 -2.34
C ARG A 22 3.02 14.03 -1.64
N VAL A 23 2.49 14.03 -0.42
CA VAL A 23 2.06 12.82 0.29
C VAL A 23 0.53 12.75 0.24
N PHE A 24 -0.01 11.68 -0.36
CA PHE A 24 -1.46 11.55 -0.58
C PHE A 24 -2.05 10.22 -0.12
N GLN A 25 -1.21 9.31 0.39
CA GLN A 25 -1.60 7.99 0.86
C GLN A 25 -0.59 7.47 1.90
N GLY A 26 -1.07 6.63 2.81
CA GLY A 26 -0.27 5.91 3.79
C GLY A 26 -1.12 4.84 4.50
N PRO A 27 -0.49 3.90 5.22
CA PRO A 27 -1.22 2.92 6.02
C PRO A 27 -1.95 3.61 7.19
N ILE A 28 -3.11 3.07 7.54
CA ILE A 28 -3.89 3.47 8.72
C ILE A 28 -4.06 2.23 9.59
N ILE A 29 -3.97 2.39 10.90
CA ILE A 29 -4.03 1.27 11.86
C ILE A 29 -4.98 1.56 13.02
N ARG A 30 -5.62 0.50 13.54
CA ARG A 30 -6.47 0.52 14.75
C ARG A 30 -5.64 0.75 16.00
N LYS A 31 -5.40 2.02 16.34
CA LYS A 31 -4.60 2.42 17.51
C LYS A 31 -5.19 1.93 18.84
N ASP A 32 -6.51 1.88 18.93
CA ASP A 32 -7.24 1.31 20.05
C ASP A 32 -6.88 -0.17 20.28
N TRP A 33 -6.77 -0.96 19.21
CA TRP A 33 -6.33 -2.35 19.32
C TRP A 33 -4.86 -2.49 19.71
N LEU A 34 -4.00 -1.59 19.25
CA LEU A 34 -2.61 -1.56 19.70
C LEU A 34 -2.54 -1.32 21.21
N ASP A 35 -3.28 -0.33 21.71
CA ASP A 35 -3.30 0.05 23.12
C ASP A 35 -3.86 -1.07 24.02
N GLU A 36 -4.96 -1.70 23.61
CA GLU A 36 -5.55 -2.82 24.34
C GLU A 36 -4.65 -4.06 24.37
N LEU A 37 -3.80 -4.25 23.35
CA LEU A 37 -2.85 -5.38 23.28
C LEU A 37 -1.46 -5.04 23.83
N GLY A 38 -1.22 -3.78 24.21
CA GLY A 38 0.10 -3.29 24.63
C GLY A 38 1.15 -3.36 23.53
N LEU A 39 0.74 -3.23 22.26
CA LEU A 39 1.63 -3.26 21.09
C LEU A 39 2.08 -1.84 20.73
N PRO A 40 3.35 -1.63 20.33
CA PRO A 40 3.79 -0.36 19.78
C PRO A 40 3.18 -0.11 18.39
N VAL A 41 3.26 1.13 17.92
CA VAL A 41 2.99 1.44 16.51
C VAL A 41 4.10 0.80 15.66
N PRO A 42 3.79 -0.05 14.67
CA PRO A 42 4.81 -0.76 13.90
C PRO A 42 5.56 0.18 12.94
N GLU A 43 6.88 0.05 12.90
CA GLU A 43 7.79 0.86 12.06
C GLU A 43 8.44 0.00 10.95
N THR A 44 8.56 -1.31 11.17
CA THR A 44 9.17 -2.26 10.22
C THR A 44 8.18 -3.28 9.67
N ILE A 45 8.50 -3.90 8.52
CA ILE A 45 7.67 -4.96 7.91
C ILE A 45 7.41 -6.13 8.87
N ASP A 46 8.40 -6.50 9.68
CA ASP A 46 8.29 -7.59 10.65
C ASP A 46 7.35 -7.22 11.81
N GLU A 47 7.41 -5.98 12.29
CA GLU A 47 6.49 -5.46 13.31
C GLU A 47 5.06 -5.34 12.77
N TRP A 48 4.90 -4.91 11.51
CA TRP A 48 3.62 -4.92 10.82
C TRP A 48 3.07 -6.35 10.73
N THR A 49 3.88 -7.31 10.30
CA THR A 49 3.47 -8.72 10.22
C THR A 49 3.05 -9.26 11.59
N THR A 50 3.82 -8.97 12.64
CA THR A 50 3.51 -9.35 14.02
C THR A 50 2.20 -8.75 14.50
N THR A 51 1.99 -7.47 14.21
CA THR A 51 0.77 -6.73 14.59
C THR A 51 -0.46 -7.29 13.87
N LEU A 52 -0.37 -7.57 12.58
CA LEU A 52 -1.46 -8.16 11.79
C LEU A 52 -1.84 -9.56 12.30
N ARG A 53 -0.85 -10.38 12.67
CA ARG A 53 -1.08 -11.69 13.31
C ARG A 53 -1.78 -11.52 14.66
N ALA A 54 -1.32 -10.58 15.49
CA ALA A 54 -1.94 -10.31 16.80
C ALA A 54 -3.39 -9.82 16.65
N PHE A 55 -3.69 -8.94 15.69
CA PHE A 55 -5.05 -8.50 15.40
C PHE A 55 -5.95 -9.66 14.98
N LYS A 56 -5.45 -10.54 14.13
CA LYS A 56 -6.17 -11.77 13.77
C LYS A 56 -6.47 -12.64 14.99
N GLU A 57 -5.45 -12.97 15.77
CA GLU A 57 -5.56 -13.94 16.85
C GLU A 57 -6.30 -13.41 18.08
N LYS A 58 -6.12 -12.14 18.41
CA LYS A 58 -6.60 -11.54 19.67
C LYS A 58 -7.84 -10.67 19.52
N LYS A 59 -8.08 -10.12 18.32
CA LYS A 59 -9.26 -9.30 18.02
C LYS A 59 -10.26 -10.01 17.09
N GLY A 60 -9.91 -11.19 16.57
CA GLY A 60 -10.78 -11.94 15.68
C GLY A 60 -10.95 -11.27 14.32
N ALA A 61 -10.05 -10.37 13.93
CA ALA A 61 -10.10 -9.68 12.66
C ALA A 61 -10.00 -10.69 11.50
N ALA A 62 -11.05 -10.77 10.68
CA ALA A 62 -11.10 -11.70 9.56
C ALA A 62 -10.09 -11.35 8.46
N ALA A 63 -9.82 -10.05 8.28
CA ALA A 63 -8.84 -9.49 7.36
C ALA A 63 -8.10 -8.30 8.02
N PRO A 64 -7.11 -8.58 8.88
CA PRO A 64 -6.32 -7.53 9.57
C PRO A 64 -5.72 -6.49 8.62
N PHE A 65 -5.36 -6.91 7.40
CA PHE A 65 -4.95 -6.03 6.32
C PHE A 65 -6.02 -6.00 5.22
N SER A 66 -6.63 -4.84 5.03
CA SER A 66 -7.70 -4.60 4.07
C SER A 66 -7.34 -3.44 3.14
N VAL A 67 -7.58 -3.59 1.84
CA VAL A 67 -7.29 -2.58 0.81
C VAL A 67 -8.38 -2.58 -0.27
N VAL A 68 -8.61 -1.42 -0.89
CA VAL A 68 -9.53 -1.31 -2.02
C VAL A 68 -8.81 -1.75 -3.29
N SER A 69 -9.45 -2.66 -4.03
CA SER A 69 -8.94 -3.22 -5.29
C SER A 69 -9.87 -3.01 -6.47
N LYS A 70 -11.04 -2.41 -6.27
CA LYS A 70 -11.92 -1.94 -7.33
C LYS A 70 -11.94 -0.42 -7.40
N PRO A 71 -11.86 0.18 -8.60
CA PRO A 71 -11.83 -0.47 -9.92
C PRO A 71 -10.42 -0.94 -10.37
N ARG A 72 -9.38 -0.69 -9.57
CA ARG A 72 -7.99 -0.98 -9.93
C ARG A 72 -7.35 -1.90 -8.90
N PHE A 73 -7.02 -3.12 -9.33
CA PHE A 73 -6.38 -4.11 -8.49
C PHE A 73 -5.05 -3.58 -7.94
N PHE A 74 -4.81 -3.76 -6.64
CA PHE A 74 -3.61 -3.25 -5.94
C PHE A 74 -3.40 -1.74 -6.07
N ASN A 75 -4.47 -0.94 -6.24
CA ASN A 75 -4.27 0.50 -6.36
C ASN A 75 -3.74 1.11 -5.07
N ASP A 76 -4.28 0.71 -3.92
CA ASP A 76 -3.89 1.31 -2.65
C ASP A 76 -2.63 0.67 -2.05
N SER A 77 -2.49 -0.65 -2.18
CA SER A 77 -1.30 -1.38 -1.73
C SER A 77 -0.08 -1.14 -2.63
N GLY A 78 -0.30 -0.99 -3.95
CA GLY A 78 0.77 -0.72 -4.92
C GLY A 78 1.26 0.73 -4.93
N ASN A 79 0.50 1.69 -4.39
CA ASN A 79 0.86 3.12 -4.44
C ASN A 79 1.60 3.64 -3.19
N GLY A 80 2.02 2.78 -2.26
CA GLY A 80 3.08 3.18 -1.32
C GLY A 80 2.92 2.84 0.16
N ALA A 81 1.99 1.97 0.57
CA ALA A 81 1.96 1.55 1.98
C ALA A 81 3.17 0.68 2.35
N PHE A 82 3.52 -0.30 1.50
CA PHE A 82 4.60 -1.25 1.77
C PHE A 82 5.59 -1.40 0.62
N LEU A 83 5.18 -1.15 -0.63
CA LEU A 83 6.05 -1.31 -1.80
C LEU A 83 7.34 -0.47 -1.70
N GLY A 84 7.24 0.74 -1.15
CA GLY A 84 8.39 1.63 -0.95
C GLY A 84 9.42 1.08 0.05
N ALA A 85 9.01 0.21 0.99
CA ALA A 85 9.93 -0.42 1.94
C ALA A 85 10.92 -1.37 1.24
N PHE A 86 10.63 -1.78 0.01
CA PHE A 86 11.47 -2.65 -0.82
C PHE A 86 12.27 -1.87 -1.87
N GLY A 87 12.35 -0.53 -1.77
CA GLY A 87 13.15 0.30 -2.68
C GLY A 87 12.64 0.36 -4.12
N VAL A 88 11.37 0.00 -4.37
CA VAL A 88 10.79 -0.07 -5.71
C VAL A 88 9.47 0.70 -5.80
N ASN A 89 9.00 0.94 -7.03
CA ASN A 89 7.73 1.59 -7.32
C ASN A 89 6.84 0.71 -8.21
N ARG A 90 5.55 1.03 -8.36
CA ARG A 90 4.57 0.24 -9.13
C ARG A 90 4.79 0.29 -10.64
N GLY A 91 5.55 1.27 -11.11
CA GLY A 91 5.82 1.47 -12.53
C GLY A 91 7.24 1.99 -12.75
N PHE A 92 7.38 2.88 -13.71
CA PHE A 92 8.66 3.54 -13.95
C PHE A 92 9.01 4.51 -12.83
N TYR A 93 10.25 4.50 -12.39
CA TYR A 93 10.81 5.43 -11.44
C TYR A 93 12.24 5.78 -11.82
N GLN A 94 12.79 6.83 -11.23
CA GLN A 94 14.16 7.24 -11.45
C GLN A 94 14.98 6.98 -10.19
N GLU A 95 16.15 6.38 -10.37
CA GLU A 95 17.16 6.16 -9.34
C GLU A 95 18.49 6.60 -9.94
N ASP A 96 19.16 7.58 -9.32
CA ASP A 96 20.47 8.12 -9.74
C ASP A 96 20.57 8.47 -11.24
N GLY A 97 19.53 9.08 -11.78
CA GLY A 97 19.50 9.49 -13.19
C GLY A 97 19.03 8.39 -14.16
N GLN A 98 18.93 7.13 -13.72
CA GLN A 98 18.50 6.00 -14.53
C GLN A 98 17.01 5.71 -14.35
N VAL A 99 16.32 5.45 -15.46
CA VAL A 99 14.92 5.01 -15.43
C VAL A 99 14.88 3.52 -15.21
N LYS A 100 14.21 3.10 -14.13
CA LYS A 100 13.98 1.69 -13.76
C LYS A 100 12.49 1.38 -13.85
N PHE A 101 12.15 0.11 -14.01
CA PHE A 101 10.77 -0.35 -14.01
C PHE A 101 10.55 -1.26 -12.82
N GLY A 102 9.88 -0.77 -11.77
CA GLY A 102 9.81 -1.49 -10.49
C GLY A 102 9.33 -2.94 -10.59
N PRO A 103 8.30 -3.28 -11.39
CA PRO A 103 7.88 -4.68 -11.57
C PRO A 103 8.95 -5.63 -12.16
N SER A 104 10.04 -5.13 -12.74
CA SER A 104 11.18 -5.95 -13.18
C SER A 104 12.34 -6.03 -12.17
N GLU A 105 12.23 -5.35 -11.03
CA GLU A 105 13.28 -5.31 -9.99
C GLU A 105 13.05 -6.38 -8.91
N GLU A 106 14.12 -6.77 -8.22
CA GLU A 106 14.09 -7.80 -7.16
C GLU A 106 13.18 -7.42 -6.00
N GLY A 107 13.22 -6.16 -5.54
CA GLY A 107 12.36 -5.67 -4.44
C GLY A 107 10.87 -5.82 -4.72
N PHE A 108 10.44 -5.83 -5.99
CA PHE A 108 9.04 -6.07 -6.33
C PHE A 108 8.65 -7.53 -6.13
N LYS A 109 9.57 -8.47 -6.41
CA LYS A 109 9.38 -9.89 -6.13
C LYS A 109 9.33 -10.16 -4.63
N GLU A 110 10.17 -9.50 -3.85
CA GLU A 110 10.17 -9.60 -2.38
C GLU A 110 8.85 -9.09 -1.79
N TYR A 111 8.40 -7.92 -2.24
CA TYR A 111 7.09 -7.37 -1.88
C TYR A 111 5.94 -8.35 -2.17
N LEU A 112 5.91 -8.93 -3.37
CA LEU A 112 4.88 -9.92 -3.73
C LEU A 112 4.98 -11.20 -2.91
N THR A 113 6.19 -11.62 -2.55
CA THR A 113 6.41 -12.79 -1.69
C THR A 113 5.80 -12.56 -0.31
N LEU A 114 6.09 -11.42 0.32
CA LEU A 114 5.48 -11.03 1.61
C LEU A 114 3.95 -11.04 1.53
N PHE A 115 3.38 -10.38 0.50
CA PHE A 115 1.93 -10.31 0.36
C PHE A 115 1.30 -11.68 0.11
N GLN A 116 2.01 -12.58 -0.56
CA GLN A 116 1.55 -13.95 -0.75
C GLN A 116 1.57 -14.75 0.57
N GLU A 117 2.57 -14.54 1.41
CA GLU A 117 2.64 -15.13 2.75
C GLU A 117 1.50 -14.62 3.63
N TRP A 118 1.30 -13.30 3.70
CA TRP A 118 0.18 -12.69 4.40
C TRP A 118 -1.18 -13.21 3.90
N TYR A 119 -1.33 -13.41 2.59
CA TYR A 119 -2.54 -14.00 2.02
C TYR A 119 -2.75 -15.45 2.47
N LYS A 120 -1.70 -16.29 2.43
CA LYS A 120 -1.76 -17.69 2.90
C LYS A 120 -2.08 -17.79 4.39
N GLU A 121 -1.49 -16.91 5.18
CA GLU A 121 -1.76 -16.81 6.62
C GLU A 121 -3.15 -16.23 6.90
N GLY A 122 -3.87 -15.73 5.89
CA GLY A 122 -5.17 -15.10 6.03
C GLY A 122 -5.12 -13.81 6.83
N LEU A 123 -4.03 -13.04 6.68
CA LEU A 123 -3.91 -11.66 7.14
C LEU A 123 -4.53 -10.68 6.13
N ILE A 124 -4.66 -11.10 4.88
CA ILE A 124 -5.29 -10.35 3.78
C ILE A 124 -6.68 -10.94 3.50
N ASP A 125 -7.63 -10.07 3.15
CA ASP A 125 -8.95 -10.48 2.67
C ASP A 125 -8.86 -11.47 1.48
N LYS A 126 -9.51 -12.62 1.59
CA LYS A 126 -9.57 -13.63 0.51
C LYS A 126 -10.23 -13.10 -0.76
N ASN A 127 -11.10 -12.11 -0.63
CA ASN A 127 -11.77 -11.44 -1.74
C ASN A 127 -11.02 -10.19 -2.21
N ILE A 128 -9.73 -10.03 -1.87
CA ILE A 128 -8.93 -8.84 -2.22
C ILE A 128 -9.02 -8.45 -3.69
N SER A 129 -9.17 -9.39 -4.64
CA SER A 129 -9.32 -9.05 -6.07
C SER A 129 -10.62 -8.31 -6.42
N THR A 130 -11.61 -8.40 -5.54
CA THR A 130 -12.95 -7.84 -5.75
C THR A 130 -13.39 -6.84 -4.68
N ALA A 131 -12.55 -6.61 -3.67
CA ALA A 131 -12.80 -5.70 -2.56
C ALA A 131 -12.99 -4.25 -3.05
N ASP A 132 -14.12 -3.68 -2.66
CA ASP A 132 -14.47 -2.27 -2.86
C ASP A 132 -14.43 -1.52 -1.53
N THR A 133 -14.73 -0.22 -1.57
CA THR A 133 -14.76 0.63 -0.38
C THR A 133 -15.69 0.06 0.71
N LYS A 134 -16.87 -0.47 0.34
CA LYS A 134 -17.80 -1.04 1.32
C LYS A 134 -17.23 -2.27 2.02
N SER A 135 -16.50 -3.10 1.29
CA SER A 135 -15.84 -4.28 1.83
C SER A 135 -14.78 -3.88 2.86
N VAL A 136 -13.97 -2.86 2.54
CA VAL A 136 -12.94 -2.33 3.45
C VAL A 136 -13.56 -1.64 4.67
N ASP A 137 -14.58 -0.82 4.47
CA ASP A 137 -15.30 -0.14 5.57
C ASP A 137 -15.91 -1.15 6.55
N GLY A 138 -16.49 -2.24 6.03
CA GLY A 138 -17.02 -3.33 6.84
C GLY A 138 -15.93 -4.00 7.68
N ASN A 139 -14.78 -4.29 7.09
CA ASN A 139 -13.64 -4.89 7.81
C ASN A 139 -13.03 -3.94 8.86
N LEU A 140 -13.07 -2.62 8.63
CA LEU A 140 -12.57 -1.63 9.59
C LEU A 140 -13.52 -1.42 10.78
N ALA A 141 -14.83 -1.54 10.56
CA ALA A 141 -15.87 -1.31 11.55
C ALA A 141 -16.20 -2.55 12.41
N SER A 142 -15.87 -3.75 11.95
CA SER A 142 -15.98 -5.01 12.71
C SER A 142 -14.92 -5.12 13.81
#